data_AF-A0A930TYZ4-F1
#
_entry.id   AF-A0A930TYZ4-F1
#
_cell.length_a   1.000
_cell.length_b   1.000
_cell.length_c   1.000
_cell.angle_alpha   90.00
_cell.angle_beta   90.00
_cell.angle_gamma   90.00
#
_symmetry.space_group_name_H-M   'P 1'
#
loop_
_entity.id
_entity.type
_entity.pdbx_description
1 polymer ?
#
loop_
_entity_poly.entity_id
_entity_poly.type
_entity_poly.pdbx_seq_one_letter_code
_entity_poly.pdbx_strand_id
1 'polypeptide(L)'
;MHKTYDLHVVETRPLISPAMIHHEQPITEQAATLVESTRDRIRNILRHEDHRMLVIVGPCSVHDVEAAYDYGQKLERLRVELQDQLEIVMRVYFEKPRTTVGWKGLINDPHLDDSYDINTGLRLARKLLLDLAELGLPSATELLDPIIPQYIADVISWTAIGARTTESQTHREMASGLSMPIGYKNGTDGSLHIAANAMLAASQPHRFLGINHDGLASIVATTGNPDGHLVLRGGSTGPNYDVTHVETAAGKLAGLGLNSHVMVDCSHGNSQKDYRRQVDALESVAAQVKAGSKHLMGVMIESHLVAGSQKICSDRRQLVYGQSITDACVDFDTTVTMLKTLAASVESRQYASRS
;
A
#
# COMPACT_ATOMS: atom_id res chain seq x y z
N MET A 1 43.15 15.18 -18.77
CA MET A 1 42.67 14.54 -17.53
C MET A 1 41.64 13.49 -17.93
N HIS A 2 41.79 12.23 -17.50
CA HIS A 2 40.80 11.20 -17.81
C HIS A 2 39.55 11.43 -16.94
N LYS A 3 38.36 11.44 -17.56
CA LYS A 3 37.09 11.47 -16.81
C LYS A 3 36.93 10.12 -16.11
N THR A 4 36.73 10.11 -14.79
CA THR A 4 36.56 8.89 -13.98
C THR A 4 35.19 8.83 -13.28
N TYR A 5 34.37 9.86 -13.44
CA TYR A 5 33.02 9.97 -12.88
C TYR A 5 31.99 10.21 -13.99
N ASP A 6 30.72 9.91 -13.74
CA ASP A 6 29.61 10.13 -14.69
C ASP A 6 29.89 9.57 -16.09
N LEU A 7 30.52 8.40 -16.15
CA LEU A 7 30.80 7.69 -17.41
C LEU A 7 29.55 7.03 -17.99
N HIS A 8 28.58 6.73 -17.13
CA HIS A 8 27.30 6.10 -17.45
C HIS A 8 26.10 6.97 -17.05
N VAL A 9 26.33 8.26 -16.82
CA VAL A 9 25.28 9.25 -16.52
C VAL A 9 25.10 10.12 -17.75
N VAL A 10 23.92 10.02 -18.37
CA VAL A 10 23.57 10.81 -19.56
C VAL A 10 23.26 12.25 -19.17
N GLU A 11 22.58 12.44 -18.03
CA GLU A 11 22.11 13.75 -17.58
C GLU A 11 21.78 13.73 -16.08
N THR A 12 21.92 14.90 -15.44
CA THR A 12 21.44 15.17 -14.07
C THR A 12 20.60 16.43 -14.09
N ARG A 13 19.34 16.34 -13.66
CA ARG A 13 18.41 17.48 -13.53
C ARG A 13 17.91 17.59 -12.09
N PRO A 14 17.74 18.79 -11.54
CA PRO A 14 17.16 18.96 -10.22
C PRO A 14 15.67 18.60 -10.23
N LEU A 15 15.21 17.98 -9.14
CA LEU A 15 13.80 17.85 -8.83
C LEU A 15 13.30 19.14 -8.18
N ILE A 16 12.02 19.45 -8.36
CA ILE A 16 11.34 20.47 -7.55
C ILE A 16 11.45 20.09 -6.07
N SER A 17 11.62 21.06 -5.16
CA SER A 17 11.73 20.74 -3.74
C SER A 17 10.39 20.29 -3.14
N PRO A 18 10.40 19.44 -2.10
CA PRO A 18 9.19 19.09 -1.35
C PRO A 18 8.42 20.32 -0.86
N ALA A 19 9.13 21.33 -0.33
CA ALA A 19 8.52 22.56 0.18
C ALA A 19 7.75 23.33 -0.89
N MET A 20 8.26 23.38 -2.14
CA MET A 20 7.54 24.02 -3.24
C MET A 20 6.26 23.26 -3.60
N ILE A 21 6.32 21.93 -3.66
CA ILE A 21 5.14 21.09 -3.93
C ILE A 21 4.09 21.24 -2.81
N HIS A 22 4.51 21.28 -1.55
CA HIS A 22 3.61 21.51 -0.41
C HIS A 22 3.02 22.92 -0.40
N HIS A 23 3.75 23.92 -0.89
CA HIS A 23 3.24 25.27 -1.06
C HIS A 23 2.22 25.37 -2.21
N GLU A 24 2.50 24.74 -3.36
CA GLU A 24 1.58 24.68 -4.51
C GLU A 24 0.30 23.90 -4.18
N GLN A 25 0.41 22.86 -3.34
CA GLN A 25 -0.66 21.92 -3.01
C GLN A 25 -0.66 21.65 -1.49
N PRO A 26 -1.13 22.60 -0.67
CA PRO A 26 -1.14 22.45 0.78
C PRO A 26 -2.14 21.38 1.20
N ILE A 27 -1.81 20.64 2.26
CA ILE A 27 -2.79 19.79 2.93
C ILE A 27 -3.84 20.68 3.61
N THR A 28 -5.11 20.35 3.45
CA THR A 28 -6.19 21.04 4.15
C THR A 28 -6.36 20.49 5.56
N GLU A 29 -7.09 21.21 6.40
CA GLU A 29 -7.43 20.73 7.74
C GLU A 29 -8.30 19.46 7.70
N GLN A 30 -9.23 19.37 6.75
CA GLN A 30 -10.07 18.18 6.54
C GLN A 30 -9.22 16.95 6.18
N ALA A 31 -8.32 17.10 5.21
CA ALA A 31 -7.41 16.04 4.81
C ALA A 31 -6.48 15.62 5.96
N ALA A 32 -5.95 16.59 6.72
CA ALA A 32 -5.10 16.31 7.88
C ALA A 32 -5.85 15.53 8.97
N THR A 33 -7.08 15.95 9.33
CA THR A 33 -7.93 15.23 10.31
C THR A 33 -8.27 13.81 9.84
N LEU A 34 -8.56 13.63 8.54
CA LEU A 34 -8.82 12.31 7.99
C LEU A 34 -7.59 11.40 8.13
N VAL A 35 -6.41 11.89 7.77
CA VAL A 35 -5.16 11.12 7.83
C VAL A 35 -4.81 10.77 9.27
N GLU A 36 -4.85 11.74 10.18
CA GLU A 36 -4.58 11.53 11.60
C GLU A 36 -5.53 10.49 12.20
N SER A 37 -6.84 10.69 12.07
CA SER A 37 -7.85 9.78 12.62
C SER A 37 -7.77 8.38 12.01
N THR A 38 -7.42 8.27 10.72
CA THR A 38 -7.25 6.96 10.07
C THR A 38 -6.01 6.24 10.57
N ARG A 39 -4.88 6.95 10.76
CA ARG A 39 -3.67 6.36 11.35
C ARG A 39 -3.97 5.83 12.75
N ASP A 40 -4.72 6.57 13.57
CA ASP A 40 -5.12 6.11 14.90
C ASP A 40 -6.04 4.90 14.85
N ARG A 41 -7.05 4.89 13.97
CA ARG A 41 -7.91 3.71 13.76
C ARG A 41 -7.09 2.47 13.40
N ILE A 42 -6.11 2.61 12.50
CA ILE A 42 -5.23 1.50 12.11
C ILE A 42 -4.37 1.03 13.28
N ARG A 43 -3.82 1.95 14.10
CA ARG A 43 -3.08 1.59 15.33
C ARG A 43 -3.96 0.83 16.31
N ASN A 44 -5.21 1.23 16.47
CA ASN A 44 -6.15 0.54 17.35
C ASN A 44 -6.47 -0.88 16.83
N ILE A 45 -6.63 -1.05 15.51
CA ILE A 45 -6.76 -2.39 14.90
C ILE A 45 -5.49 -3.22 15.16
N LEU A 46 -4.29 -2.65 15.00
CA LEU A 46 -3.02 -3.32 15.27
C LEU A 46 -2.89 -3.77 16.73
N ARG A 47 -3.43 -3.00 17.67
CA ARG A 47 -3.44 -3.27 19.11
C ARG A 47 -4.62 -4.13 19.57
N HIS A 48 -5.51 -4.50 18.65
CA HIS A 48 -6.75 -5.22 18.96
C HIS A 48 -7.72 -4.44 19.87
N GLU A 49 -7.60 -3.12 19.89
CA GLU A 49 -8.51 -2.19 20.58
C GLU A 49 -9.71 -1.82 19.69
N ASP A 50 -9.59 -2.07 18.39
CA ASP A 50 -10.66 -1.93 17.40
C ASP A 50 -10.92 -3.29 16.74
N HIS A 51 -12.18 -3.67 16.68
CA HIS A 51 -12.64 -4.98 16.19
C HIS A 51 -12.88 -4.99 14.68
N ARG A 52 -12.75 -3.85 14.00
CA ARG A 52 -12.91 -3.76 12.54
C ARG A 52 -11.73 -4.39 11.82
N MET A 53 -11.93 -4.72 10.56
CA MET A 53 -10.87 -5.22 9.68
C MET A 53 -10.35 -4.10 8.78
N LEU A 54 -9.02 -3.95 8.73
CA LEU A 54 -8.37 -3.04 7.78
C LEU A 54 -8.46 -3.61 6.36
N VAL A 55 -8.92 -2.82 5.40
CA VAL A 55 -9.00 -3.22 4.00
C VAL A 55 -8.22 -2.24 3.14
N ILE A 56 -7.12 -2.71 2.54
CA ILE A 56 -6.37 -1.95 1.54
C ILE A 56 -6.85 -2.37 0.15
N VAL A 57 -7.65 -1.55 -0.52
CA VAL A 57 -8.34 -1.96 -1.77
C VAL A 57 -8.28 -0.87 -2.83
N GLY A 58 -7.99 -1.28 -4.07
CA GLY A 58 -7.89 -0.34 -5.20
C GLY A 58 -6.99 -0.86 -6.32
N PRO A 59 -6.70 -0.02 -7.34
CA PRO A 59 -5.93 -0.42 -8.51
C PRO A 59 -4.56 -1.01 -8.16
N CYS A 60 -4.06 -1.96 -8.98
CA CYS A 60 -2.68 -2.43 -8.85
C CYS A 60 -1.68 -1.26 -8.91
N SER A 61 -1.89 -0.33 -9.84
CA SER A 61 -1.20 0.95 -9.92
C SER A 61 -2.06 1.99 -10.65
N VAL A 62 -1.96 3.24 -10.22
CA VAL A 62 -2.66 4.38 -10.84
C VAL A 62 -1.86 4.90 -12.03
N HIS A 63 -2.46 4.89 -13.22
CA HIS A 63 -1.91 5.45 -14.46
C HIS A 63 -2.80 6.56 -15.05
N ASP A 64 -4.07 6.58 -14.68
CA ASP A 64 -5.08 7.55 -15.06
C ASP A 64 -5.67 8.13 -13.78
N VAL A 65 -5.45 9.43 -13.57
CA VAL A 65 -5.87 10.16 -12.36
C VAL A 65 -7.39 10.29 -12.29
N GLU A 66 -8.05 10.48 -13.43
CA GLU A 66 -9.51 10.61 -13.49
C GLU A 66 -10.16 9.27 -13.16
N ALA A 67 -9.69 8.17 -13.76
CA ALA A 67 -10.20 6.83 -13.44
C ALA A 67 -9.96 6.43 -11.98
N ALA A 68 -8.84 6.84 -11.39
CA ALA A 68 -8.56 6.61 -9.97
C ALA A 68 -9.50 7.42 -9.08
N TYR A 69 -9.78 8.68 -9.41
CA TYR A 69 -10.73 9.51 -8.67
C TYR A 69 -12.16 8.96 -8.76
N ASP A 70 -12.62 8.55 -9.95
CA ASP A 70 -13.92 7.93 -10.16
C ASP A 70 -14.08 6.62 -9.37
N TYR A 71 -13.03 5.80 -9.34
CA TYR A 71 -12.99 4.61 -8.48
C TYR A 71 -13.10 5.00 -7.00
N GLY A 72 -12.37 6.03 -6.58
CA GLY A 72 -12.41 6.58 -5.21
C GLY A 72 -13.81 7.05 -4.81
N GLN A 73 -14.53 7.77 -5.69
CA GLN A 73 -15.92 8.18 -5.45
C GLN A 73 -16.87 7.02 -5.20
N LYS A 74 -16.69 5.90 -5.90
CA LYS A 74 -17.50 4.71 -5.65
C LYS A 74 -17.08 3.99 -4.36
N LEU A 75 -15.78 3.94 -4.08
CA LEU A 75 -15.24 3.27 -2.89
C LEU A 75 -15.58 4.01 -1.59
N GLU A 76 -15.60 5.35 -1.61
CA GLU A 76 -15.97 6.17 -0.45
C GLU A 76 -17.38 5.83 0.06
N ARG A 77 -18.34 5.63 -0.85
CA ARG A 77 -19.70 5.22 -0.48
C ARG A 77 -19.72 3.88 0.28
N LEU A 78 -18.88 2.92 -0.16
CA LEU A 78 -18.73 1.64 0.52
C LEU A 78 -18.00 1.78 1.87
N ARG A 79 -17.03 2.69 1.96
CA ARG A 79 -16.36 3.02 3.22
C ARG A 79 -17.37 3.53 4.24
N VAL A 80 -18.28 4.42 3.86
CA VAL A 80 -19.35 4.91 4.73
C VAL A 80 -20.37 3.81 5.07
N GLU A 81 -20.79 3.02 4.07
CA GLU A 81 -21.76 1.92 4.26
C GLU A 81 -21.25 0.85 5.24
N LEU A 82 -19.96 0.51 5.19
CA LEU A 82 -19.36 -0.62 5.93
C LEU A 82 -18.47 -0.18 7.10
N GLN A 83 -18.56 1.09 7.53
CA GLN A 83 -17.62 1.70 8.50
C GLN A 83 -17.63 1.04 9.88
N ASP A 84 -18.74 0.38 10.26
CA ASP A 84 -18.90 -0.30 11.54
C ASP A 84 -18.14 -1.64 11.58
N GLN A 85 -17.80 -2.21 10.42
CA GLN A 85 -17.10 -3.50 10.32
C GLN A 85 -15.71 -3.37 9.69
N LEU A 86 -15.50 -2.40 8.80
CA LEU A 86 -14.30 -2.27 7.99
C LEU A 86 -13.70 -0.87 8.10
N GLU A 87 -12.37 -0.80 8.15
CA GLU A 87 -11.60 0.42 7.91
C GLU A 87 -11.06 0.35 6.47
N ILE A 88 -11.81 0.91 5.51
CA ILE A 88 -11.48 0.82 4.07
C ILE A 88 -10.53 1.94 3.64
N VAL A 89 -9.29 1.60 3.28
CA VAL A 89 -8.29 2.55 2.79
C VAL A 89 -8.02 2.27 1.31
N MET A 90 -8.06 3.32 0.48
CA MET A 90 -7.84 3.16 -0.95
C MET A 90 -6.38 2.86 -1.25
N ARG A 91 -6.12 1.84 -2.05
CA ARG A 91 -4.80 1.55 -2.61
C ARG A 91 -4.49 2.53 -3.75
N VAL A 92 -3.56 3.46 -3.52
CA VAL A 92 -3.09 4.49 -4.46
C VAL A 92 -1.60 4.30 -4.72
N TYR A 93 -1.26 3.26 -5.48
CA TYR A 93 0.13 2.90 -5.78
C TYR A 93 0.53 3.53 -7.10
N PHE A 94 1.63 4.28 -7.12
CA PHE A 94 2.06 4.98 -8.33
C PHE A 94 2.97 4.14 -9.22
N GLU A 95 3.62 3.12 -8.69
CA GLU A 95 4.55 2.28 -9.42
C GLU A 95 4.34 0.80 -9.07
N LYS A 96 4.70 -0.08 -10.01
CA LYS A 96 4.87 -1.50 -9.77
C LYS A 96 6.35 -1.88 -9.94
N PRO A 97 7.05 -2.33 -8.88
CA PRO A 97 8.44 -2.77 -9.02
C PRO A 97 8.56 -3.92 -10.03
N ARG A 98 9.40 -3.76 -11.06
CA ARG A 98 9.65 -4.82 -12.06
C ARG A 98 11.14 -5.06 -12.26
N THR A 99 11.48 -6.32 -12.55
CA THR A 99 12.83 -6.76 -12.95
C THR A 99 13.03 -6.75 -14.47
N THR A 100 11.99 -6.41 -15.23
CA THR A 100 11.99 -6.33 -16.70
C THR A 100 11.64 -4.91 -17.16
N VAL A 101 11.94 -4.59 -18.43
CA VAL A 101 11.54 -3.33 -19.06
C VAL A 101 10.01 -3.19 -19.07
N GLY A 102 9.52 -2.00 -18.77
CA GLY A 102 8.10 -1.65 -18.72
C GLY A 102 7.89 -0.27 -18.08
N TRP A 103 6.65 0.21 -18.12
CA TRP A 103 6.26 1.50 -17.54
C TRP A 103 6.68 1.64 -16.08
N LYS A 104 7.19 2.82 -15.73
CA LYS A 104 7.86 3.13 -14.45
C LYS A 104 6.96 3.75 -13.40
N GLY A 105 5.67 3.89 -13.68
CA GLY A 105 4.72 4.46 -12.75
C GLY A 105 4.41 5.93 -13.00
N LEU A 106 3.32 6.43 -12.41
CA LEU A 106 2.79 7.78 -12.65
C LEU A 106 3.76 8.88 -12.24
N ILE A 107 4.48 8.66 -11.13
CA ILE A 107 5.47 9.63 -10.67
C ILE A 107 6.63 9.71 -11.67
N ASN A 108 7.11 8.57 -12.17
CA ASN A 108 8.27 8.55 -13.06
C ASN A 108 7.91 8.98 -14.48
N ASP A 109 6.84 8.44 -15.04
CA ASP A 109 6.43 8.61 -16.44
C ASP A 109 4.91 8.86 -16.53
N PRO A 110 4.45 10.09 -16.19
CA PRO A 110 3.03 10.40 -16.10
C PRO A 110 2.30 10.38 -17.44
N HIS A 111 3.03 10.59 -18.54
CA HIS A 111 2.47 10.69 -19.90
C HIS A 111 2.43 9.33 -20.62
N LEU A 112 2.95 8.27 -19.98
CA LEU A 112 3.11 6.94 -20.55
C LEU A 112 3.91 6.98 -21.86
N ASP A 113 4.97 7.78 -21.96
CA ASP A 113 5.71 8.03 -23.21
C ASP A 113 7.23 7.96 -23.04
N ASP A 114 7.71 7.46 -21.90
CA ASP A 114 9.13 7.38 -21.53
C ASP A 114 9.82 8.77 -21.47
N SER A 115 9.07 9.87 -21.29
CA SER A 115 9.63 11.23 -21.14
C SER A 115 10.33 11.48 -19.80
N TYR A 116 10.00 10.68 -18.78
CA TYR A 116 10.46 10.83 -17.40
C TYR A 116 10.17 12.23 -16.80
N ASP A 117 8.98 12.78 -17.06
CA ASP A 117 8.55 14.07 -16.50
C ASP A 117 8.15 13.95 -15.02
N ILE A 118 9.16 13.70 -14.17
CA ILE A 118 8.98 13.40 -12.74
C ILE A 118 8.33 14.57 -11.99
N ASN A 119 8.65 15.81 -12.36
CA ASN A 119 8.08 16.99 -11.70
C ASN A 119 6.56 17.10 -11.95
N THR A 120 6.07 16.72 -13.13
CA THR A 120 4.63 16.61 -13.39
C THR A 120 4.03 15.41 -12.65
N GLY A 121 4.72 14.26 -12.65
CA GLY A 121 4.27 13.07 -11.95
C GLY A 121 4.09 13.28 -10.43
N LEU A 122 5.01 14.02 -9.78
CA LEU A 122 4.90 14.41 -8.37
C LEU A 122 3.67 15.28 -8.10
N ARG A 123 3.39 16.26 -8.97
CA ARG A 123 2.21 17.14 -8.84
C ARG A 123 0.90 16.38 -9.03
N LEU A 124 0.85 15.46 -10.00
CA LEU A 124 -0.32 14.63 -10.25
C LEU A 124 -0.58 13.67 -9.09
N ALA A 125 0.46 12.99 -8.62
CA ALA A 125 0.38 12.06 -7.50
C ALA A 125 -0.13 12.75 -6.23
N ARG A 126 0.48 13.89 -5.84
CA ARG A 126 0.07 14.63 -4.65
C ARG A 126 -1.35 15.19 -4.80
N LYS A 127 -1.70 15.78 -5.95
CA LYS A 127 -3.04 16.29 -6.20
C LYS A 127 -4.10 15.20 -6.05
N LEU A 128 -3.89 14.02 -6.63
CA LEU A 128 -4.83 12.91 -6.49
C LEU A 128 -5.02 12.50 -5.02
N LEU A 129 -3.93 12.40 -4.25
CA LEU A 129 -4.02 12.04 -2.83
C LEU A 129 -4.80 13.07 -2.01
N LEU A 130 -4.60 14.36 -2.30
CA LEU A 130 -5.37 15.45 -1.68
C LEU A 130 -6.85 15.38 -2.09
N ASP A 131 -7.14 15.25 -3.38
CA ASP A 131 -8.52 15.17 -3.88
C ASP A 131 -9.29 13.98 -3.27
N LEU A 132 -8.62 12.83 -3.07
CA LEU A 132 -9.19 11.67 -2.38
C LEU A 132 -9.39 11.92 -0.87
N ALA A 133 -8.47 12.64 -0.23
CA ALA A 133 -8.61 12.99 1.18
C ALA A 133 -9.76 13.99 1.41
N GLU A 134 -9.95 14.97 0.51
CA GLU A 134 -11.11 15.88 0.52
C GLU A 134 -12.44 15.14 0.33
N LEU A 135 -12.42 14.05 -0.43
CA LEU A 135 -13.58 13.17 -0.59
C LEU A 135 -13.90 12.38 0.69
N GLY A 136 -12.99 12.32 1.68
CA GLY A 136 -13.14 11.52 2.89
C GLY A 136 -12.55 10.11 2.79
N LEU A 137 -11.79 9.82 1.73
CA LEU A 137 -11.22 8.51 1.46
C LEU A 137 -9.70 8.49 1.73
N PRO A 138 -9.24 7.82 2.80
CA PRO A 138 -7.81 7.77 3.09
C PRO A 138 -7.07 6.90 2.08
N SER A 139 -5.80 7.23 1.85
CA SER A 139 -4.95 6.58 0.87
C SER A 139 -3.83 5.75 1.51
N ALA A 140 -3.54 4.62 0.85
CA ALA A 140 -2.46 3.70 1.12
C ALA A 140 -1.54 3.60 -0.10
N THR A 141 -0.23 3.64 0.08
CA THR A 141 0.73 3.52 -1.04
C THR A 141 1.88 2.55 -0.71
N GLU A 142 2.79 2.36 -1.64
CA GLU A 142 4.06 1.67 -1.41
C GLU A 142 5.20 2.66 -1.69
N LEU A 143 6.14 2.74 -0.75
CA LEU A 143 7.27 3.67 -0.83
C LEU A 143 8.50 2.89 -1.27
N LEU A 144 8.99 3.22 -2.47
CA LEU A 144 10.04 2.48 -3.18
C LEU A 144 11.42 3.16 -3.14
N ASP A 145 11.47 4.38 -2.63
CA ASP A 145 12.69 5.18 -2.52
C ASP A 145 12.59 6.14 -1.32
N PRO A 146 13.73 6.60 -0.78
CA PRO A 146 13.77 7.46 0.41
C PRO A 146 13.49 8.95 0.12
N ILE A 147 13.22 9.34 -1.13
CA ILE A 147 13.01 10.73 -1.56
C ILE A 147 11.51 11.06 -1.61
N ILE A 148 10.72 10.21 -2.27
CA ILE A 148 9.28 10.39 -2.46
C ILE A 148 8.48 10.60 -1.16
N PRO A 149 8.80 9.98 0.00
CA PRO A 149 8.09 10.26 1.24
C PRO A 149 8.01 11.76 1.58
N GLN A 150 9.04 12.55 1.27
CA GLN A 150 9.02 13.98 1.58
C GLN A 150 7.95 14.76 0.80
N TYR A 151 7.47 14.23 -0.33
CA TYR A 151 6.50 14.89 -1.19
C TYR A 151 5.05 14.53 -0.86
N ILE A 152 4.81 13.31 -0.36
CA ILE A 152 3.44 12.77 -0.25
C ILE A 152 3.12 12.13 1.11
N ALA A 153 4.09 11.87 1.99
CA ALA A 153 3.84 11.09 3.20
C ALA A 153 2.88 11.77 4.19
N ASP A 154 2.73 13.10 4.13
CA ASP A 154 1.79 13.87 4.95
C ASP A 154 0.32 13.47 4.71
N VAL A 155 -0.01 13.00 3.50
CA VAL A 155 -1.38 12.61 3.10
C VAL A 155 -1.61 11.10 3.03
N ILE A 156 -0.65 10.28 3.47
CA ILE A 156 -0.74 8.81 3.44
C ILE A 156 -1.13 8.26 4.81
N SER A 157 -2.16 7.42 4.87
CA SER A 157 -2.66 6.83 6.12
C SER A 157 -2.06 5.46 6.45
N TRP A 158 -1.55 4.74 5.45
CA TRP A 158 -0.91 3.44 5.60
C TRP A 158 0.09 3.21 4.45
N THR A 159 1.15 2.44 4.68
CA THR A 159 2.09 2.11 3.60
C THR A 159 2.53 0.65 3.64
N ALA A 160 2.99 0.16 2.49
CA ALA A 160 3.66 -1.14 2.40
C ALA A 160 5.16 -0.99 2.11
N ILE A 161 5.95 -1.92 2.66
CA ILE A 161 7.27 -2.26 2.13
C ILE A 161 7.15 -3.58 1.35
N GLY A 162 7.48 -3.51 0.06
CA GLY A 162 7.35 -4.60 -0.88
C GLY A 162 8.31 -5.76 -0.63
N ALA A 163 7.91 -6.97 -1.07
CA ALA A 163 8.66 -8.20 -0.84
C ALA A 163 10.13 -8.18 -1.34
N ARG A 164 10.45 -7.29 -2.31
CA ARG A 164 11.81 -7.12 -2.85
C ARG A 164 12.64 -6.06 -2.12
N THR A 165 11.99 -5.20 -1.34
CA THR A 165 12.63 -4.10 -0.60
C THR A 165 12.60 -4.34 0.91
N THR A 166 11.84 -5.31 1.40
CA THR A 166 11.82 -5.72 2.82
C THR A 166 13.21 -6.08 3.36
N GLU A 167 14.11 -6.61 2.52
CA GLU A 167 15.49 -6.92 2.91
C GLU A 167 16.46 -5.73 2.82
N SER A 168 16.06 -4.66 2.12
CA SER A 168 16.90 -3.49 1.89
C SER A 168 17.06 -2.67 3.18
N GLN A 169 18.32 -2.42 3.56
CA GLN A 169 18.65 -1.59 4.71
C GLN A 169 18.10 -0.17 4.58
N THR A 170 18.24 0.46 3.41
CA THR A 170 17.71 1.79 3.12
C THR A 170 16.20 1.87 3.37
N HIS A 171 15.46 0.82 3.01
CA HIS A 171 14.01 0.79 3.21
C HIS A 171 13.62 0.56 4.67
N ARG A 172 14.41 -0.22 5.43
CA ARG A 172 14.21 -0.40 6.88
C ARG A 172 14.49 0.88 7.65
N GLU A 173 15.56 1.58 7.29
CA GLU A 173 15.93 2.88 7.85
C GLU A 173 14.87 3.93 7.51
N MET A 174 14.44 4.03 6.25
CA MET A 174 13.32 4.88 5.84
C MET A 174 12.06 4.57 6.65
N ALA A 175 11.68 3.31 6.73
CA ALA A 175 10.47 2.86 7.43
C ALA A 175 10.45 3.29 8.91
N SER A 176 11.62 3.32 9.56
CA SER A 176 11.74 3.77 10.95
C SER A 176 11.37 5.24 11.21
N GLY A 177 11.33 6.07 10.16
CA GLY A 177 10.98 7.49 10.23
C GLY A 177 9.60 7.84 9.66
N LEU A 178 8.88 6.86 9.11
CA LEU A 178 7.57 7.08 8.53
C LEU A 178 6.49 7.28 9.61
N SER A 179 5.56 8.19 9.38
CA SER A 179 4.56 8.62 10.38
C SER A 179 3.30 7.74 10.45
N MET A 180 3.15 6.80 9.52
CA MET A 180 1.99 5.92 9.39
C MET A 180 2.34 4.45 9.73
N PRO A 181 1.35 3.61 10.05
CA PRO A 181 1.54 2.17 10.16
C PRO A 181 2.03 1.52 8.85
N ILE A 182 2.80 0.44 8.98
CA ILE A 182 3.53 -0.18 7.87
C ILE A 182 3.25 -1.68 7.77
N GLY A 183 2.85 -2.13 6.57
CA GLY A 183 2.79 -3.54 6.22
C GLY A 183 4.07 -4.04 5.55
N TYR A 184 4.72 -5.04 6.13
CA TYR A 184 5.91 -5.68 5.57
C TYR A 184 5.51 -6.97 4.85
N LYS A 185 5.69 -7.00 3.53
CA LYS A 185 5.39 -8.21 2.75
C LYS A 185 6.42 -9.30 3.02
N ASN A 186 5.96 -10.54 3.20
CA ASN A 186 6.85 -11.70 3.23
C ASN A 186 7.66 -11.83 1.93
N GLY A 187 8.81 -12.51 2.00
CA GLY A 187 9.70 -12.71 0.86
C GLY A 187 9.00 -13.39 -0.32
N THR A 188 9.51 -13.20 -1.54
CA THR A 188 8.91 -13.80 -2.75
C THR A 188 8.93 -15.34 -2.76
N ASP A 189 9.76 -15.93 -1.92
CA ASP A 189 9.87 -17.37 -1.64
C ASP A 189 8.90 -17.87 -0.54
N GLY A 190 8.17 -16.96 0.12
CA GLY A 190 7.31 -17.27 1.26
C GLY A 190 7.97 -17.01 2.63
N SER A 191 9.23 -16.56 2.67
CA SER A 191 9.98 -16.37 3.92
C SER A 191 9.39 -15.25 4.78
N LEU A 192 9.00 -15.60 6.01
CA LEU A 192 8.51 -14.65 7.02
C LEU A 192 9.65 -13.94 7.76
N HIS A 193 10.84 -14.54 7.79
CA HIS A 193 11.98 -14.03 8.55
C HIS A 193 12.45 -12.66 8.04
N ILE A 194 12.42 -12.46 6.73
CA ILE A 194 12.82 -11.19 6.10
C ILE A 194 11.90 -10.04 6.58
N ALA A 195 10.59 -10.28 6.61
CA ALA A 195 9.61 -9.31 7.09
C ALA A 195 9.72 -9.06 8.60
N ALA A 196 9.86 -10.12 9.40
CA ALA A 196 10.04 -9.98 10.84
C ALA A 196 11.31 -9.16 11.19
N ASN A 197 12.43 -9.41 10.51
CA ASN A 197 13.65 -8.63 10.70
C ASN A 197 13.47 -7.16 10.27
N ALA A 198 12.71 -6.90 9.21
CA ALA A 198 12.42 -5.54 8.78
C ALA A 198 11.56 -4.78 9.81
N MET A 199 10.57 -5.45 10.42
CA MET A 199 9.77 -4.91 11.51
C MET A 199 10.64 -4.59 12.73
N LEU A 200 11.51 -5.52 13.15
CA LEU A 200 12.45 -5.30 14.24
C LEU A 200 13.39 -4.12 13.95
N ALA A 201 13.99 -4.08 12.76
CA ALA A 201 14.90 -3.01 12.37
C ALA A 201 14.17 -1.66 12.36
N ALA A 202 13.00 -1.57 11.74
CA ALA A 202 12.24 -0.32 11.65
C ALA A 202 11.74 0.18 13.01
N SER A 203 11.55 -0.70 14.00
CA SER A 203 11.19 -0.31 15.37
C SER A 203 12.30 0.44 16.12
N GLN A 204 13.53 0.44 15.60
CA GLN A 204 14.68 1.06 16.25
C GLN A 204 15.02 2.44 15.65
N PRO A 205 15.69 3.34 16.40
CA PRO A 205 16.26 4.56 15.87
C PRO A 205 17.34 4.30 14.81
N HIS A 206 17.35 5.09 13.74
CA HIS A 206 18.37 5.04 12.68
C HIS A 206 18.93 6.42 12.35
N ARG A 207 20.05 6.43 11.62
CA ARG A 207 20.60 7.59 10.94
C ARG A 207 20.99 7.22 9.52
N PHE A 208 20.45 7.90 8.51
CA PHE A 208 20.68 7.57 7.11
C PHE A 208 20.72 8.82 6.22
N LEU A 209 21.15 8.64 4.97
CA LEU A 209 21.20 9.71 3.97
C LEU A 209 19.83 9.83 3.28
N GLY A 210 19.22 11.01 3.35
CA GLY A 210 17.97 11.36 2.68
C GLY A 210 18.03 12.78 2.12
N ILE A 211 16.87 13.43 2.01
CA ILE A 211 16.74 14.84 1.65
C ILE A 211 15.93 15.61 2.71
N ASN A 212 16.17 16.91 2.85
CA ASN A 212 15.29 17.80 3.61
C ASN A 212 14.16 18.38 2.73
N HIS A 213 13.30 19.22 3.32
CA HIS A 213 12.19 19.84 2.60
C HIS A 213 12.62 20.81 1.47
N ASP A 214 13.87 21.30 1.50
CA ASP A 214 14.44 22.12 0.43
C ASP A 214 15.02 21.29 -0.73
N GLY A 215 14.97 19.95 -0.63
CA GLY A 215 15.50 19.04 -1.63
C GLY A 215 17.02 18.81 -1.53
N LEU A 216 17.66 19.24 -0.44
CA LEU A 216 19.10 19.08 -0.22
C LEU A 216 19.40 17.76 0.47
N ALA A 217 20.45 17.07 0.01
CA ALA A 217 20.96 15.86 0.67
C ALA A 217 21.25 16.13 2.15
N SER A 218 20.72 15.28 3.03
CA SER A 218 20.66 15.52 4.47
C SER A 218 20.84 14.22 5.26
N ILE A 219 21.32 14.34 6.50
CA ILE A 219 21.32 13.25 7.47
C ILE A 219 19.96 13.24 8.15
N VAL A 220 19.22 12.15 7.99
CA VAL A 220 17.92 11.93 8.65
C VAL A 220 18.16 11.09 9.89
N ALA A 221 17.62 11.51 11.04
CA ALA A 221 17.63 10.75 12.28
C ALA A 221 16.19 10.41 12.67
N THR A 222 15.93 9.14 12.99
CA THR A 222 14.58 8.63 13.27
C THR A 222 14.49 8.11 14.69
N THR A 223 13.26 8.00 15.20
CA THR A 223 12.98 7.47 16.55
C THR A 223 12.66 5.97 16.55
N GLY A 224 12.46 5.37 15.37
CA GLY A 224 11.85 4.06 15.24
C GLY A 224 10.33 4.16 15.05
N ASN A 225 9.78 3.26 14.24
CA ASN A 225 8.36 3.11 14.00
C ASN A 225 7.86 1.78 14.61
N PRO A 226 7.08 1.82 15.69
CA PRO A 226 6.57 0.61 16.34
C PRO A 226 5.34 0.00 15.64
N ASP A 227 4.70 0.72 14.71
CA ASP A 227 3.41 0.38 14.12
C ASP A 227 3.56 -0.53 12.88
N GLY A 228 4.42 -1.55 12.99
CA GLY A 228 4.67 -2.53 11.92
C GLY A 228 3.83 -3.80 12.03
N HIS A 229 3.40 -4.35 10.89
CA HIS A 229 2.74 -5.67 10.82
C HIS A 229 3.16 -6.47 9.59
N LEU A 230 2.90 -7.78 9.62
CA LEU A 230 3.18 -8.69 8.51
C LEU A 230 2.05 -8.65 7.48
N VAL A 231 2.42 -8.73 6.20
CA VAL A 231 1.52 -8.95 5.06
C VAL A 231 1.86 -10.29 4.39
N LEU A 232 0.95 -11.26 4.49
CA LEU A 232 1.01 -12.57 3.85
C LEU A 232 0.53 -12.47 2.41
N ARG A 233 1.42 -12.71 1.43
CA ARG A 233 1.17 -12.47 -0.01
C ARG A 233 1.47 -13.67 -0.91
N GLY A 234 1.58 -14.84 -0.32
CA GLY A 234 2.04 -16.09 -0.94
C GLY A 234 3.54 -16.09 -1.19
N GLY A 235 4.02 -17.12 -1.86
CA GLY A 235 5.41 -17.27 -2.28
C GLY A 235 5.55 -18.24 -3.44
N SER A 236 6.79 -18.57 -3.81
CA SER A 236 7.07 -19.63 -4.80
C SER A 236 6.56 -21.01 -4.35
N THR A 237 6.37 -21.21 -3.05
CA THR A 237 5.81 -22.43 -2.45
C THR A 237 4.27 -22.50 -2.52
N GLY A 238 3.61 -21.42 -2.95
CA GLY A 238 2.15 -21.34 -3.08
C GLY A 238 1.51 -20.25 -2.21
N PRO A 239 0.16 -20.25 -2.14
CA PRO A 239 -0.59 -19.36 -1.28
C PRO A 239 -0.33 -19.61 0.22
N ASN A 240 -0.45 -18.56 1.04
CA ASN A 240 -0.23 -18.61 2.48
C ASN A 240 -1.34 -17.87 3.28
N TYR A 241 -2.59 -17.96 2.80
CA TYR A 241 -3.76 -17.31 3.42
C TYR A 241 -4.64 -18.24 4.26
N ASP A 242 -4.37 -19.55 4.27
CA ASP A 242 -5.14 -20.49 5.09
C ASP A 242 -4.82 -20.36 6.58
N VAL A 243 -5.67 -20.96 7.41
CA VAL A 243 -5.57 -20.90 8.86
C VAL A 243 -4.21 -21.39 9.39
N THR A 244 -3.65 -22.45 8.80
CA THR A 244 -2.38 -23.02 9.26
C THR A 244 -1.23 -22.03 9.04
N HIS A 245 -1.23 -21.34 7.89
CA HIS A 245 -0.23 -20.31 7.59
C HIS A 245 -0.37 -19.09 8.49
N VAL A 246 -1.60 -18.63 8.74
CA VAL A 246 -1.90 -17.50 9.63
C VAL A 246 -1.42 -17.79 11.06
N GLU A 247 -1.79 -18.94 11.62
CA GLU A 247 -1.38 -19.35 12.97
C GLU A 247 0.15 -19.53 13.09
N THR A 248 0.78 -20.13 12.06
CA THR A 248 2.24 -20.27 12.01
C THR A 248 2.95 -18.92 11.98
N ALA A 249 2.44 -17.98 11.20
CA ALA A 249 2.99 -16.63 11.12
C ALA A 249 2.83 -15.88 12.43
N ALA A 250 1.64 -15.91 13.02
CA ALA A 250 1.33 -15.29 14.30
C ALA A 250 2.23 -15.82 15.43
N GLY A 251 2.39 -17.15 15.52
CA GLY A 251 3.26 -17.79 16.50
C GLY A 251 4.74 -17.37 16.37
N LYS A 252 5.25 -17.27 15.14
CA LYS A 252 6.62 -16.78 14.88
C LYS A 252 6.81 -15.32 15.27
N LEU A 253 5.84 -14.46 14.96
CA LEU A 253 5.89 -13.05 15.32
C LEU A 253 5.82 -12.87 16.85
N ALA A 254 4.91 -13.59 17.51
CA ALA A 254 4.79 -13.58 18.97
C ALA A 254 6.09 -14.04 19.66
N GLY A 255 6.74 -15.08 19.14
CA GLY A 255 8.04 -15.56 19.64
C GLY A 255 9.18 -14.54 19.51
N LEU A 256 9.03 -13.52 18.65
CA LEU A 256 9.96 -12.41 18.47
C LEU A 256 9.53 -11.13 19.21
N GLY A 257 8.43 -11.16 19.98
CA GLY A 257 7.87 -9.97 20.63
C GLY A 257 7.29 -8.94 19.65
N LEU A 258 6.98 -9.36 18.41
CA LEU A 258 6.37 -8.53 17.39
C LEU A 258 4.85 -8.63 17.42
N ASN A 259 4.17 -7.67 16.77
CA ASN A 259 2.73 -7.76 16.55
C ASN A 259 2.40 -9.04 15.77
N SER A 260 1.56 -9.90 16.37
CA SER A 260 1.16 -11.21 15.81
C SER A 260 -0.08 -11.13 14.93
N HIS A 261 -0.67 -9.95 14.76
CA HIS A 261 -1.75 -9.73 13.84
C HIS A 261 -1.23 -9.54 12.41
N VAL A 262 -1.82 -10.26 11.46
CA VAL A 262 -1.38 -10.33 10.08
C VAL A 262 -2.46 -9.84 9.12
N MET A 263 -2.02 -9.21 8.05
CA MET A 263 -2.84 -8.87 6.89
C MET A 263 -2.62 -9.90 5.79
N VAL A 264 -3.68 -10.25 5.06
CA VAL A 264 -3.60 -11.16 3.90
C VAL A 264 -3.78 -10.37 2.60
N ASP A 265 -2.79 -10.42 1.71
CA ASP A 265 -2.89 -9.93 0.33
C ASP A 265 -3.58 -11.01 -0.51
N CYS A 266 -4.82 -10.74 -0.94
CA CYS A 266 -5.64 -11.67 -1.71
C CYS A 266 -5.13 -11.86 -3.14
N SER A 267 -4.32 -10.93 -3.66
CA SER A 267 -3.80 -10.95 -5.03
C SER A 267 -2.52 -11.78 -5.14
N HIS A 268 -1.67 -11.50 -6.12
CA HIS A 268 -0.25 -11.85 -6.07
C HIS A 268 0.01 -13.37 -5.97
N GLY A 269 0.88 -13.82 -5.07
CA GLY A 269 1.18 -15.25 -4.89
C GLY A 269 -0.03 -16.03 -4.37
N ASN A 270 -0.88 -15.38 -3.59
CA ASN A 270 -2.10 -15.96 -3.03
C ASN A 270 -3.16 -16.24 -4.09
N SER A 271 -3.32 -15.33 -5.06
CA SER A 271 -4.16 -15.56 -6.24
C SER A 271 -3.51 -16.44 -7.31
N GLN A 272 -2.25 -16.84 -7.12
CA GLN A 272 -1.41 -17.47 -8.16
C GLN A 272 -1.37 -16.65 -9.47
N LYS A 273 -1.43 -15.32 -9.35
CA LYS A 273 -1.51 -14.34 -10.44
C LYS A 273 -2.78 -14.46 -11.31
N ASP A 274 -3.83 -15.10 -10.80
CA ASP A 274 -5.15 -15.09 -11.42
C ASP A 274 -6.08 -14.20 -10.59
N TYR A 275 -6.38 -13.00 -11.09
CA TYR A 275 -7.18 -12.00 -10.37
C TYR A 275 -8.55 -12.52 -9.90
N ARG A 276 -9.11 -13.54 -10.56
CA ARG A 276 -10.40 -14.16 -10.20
C ARG A 276 -10.32 -14.92 -8.88
N ARG A 277 -9.13 -15.40 -8.51
CA ARG A 277 -8.87 -16.16 -7.28
C ARG A 277 -8.66 -15.29 -6.04
N GLN A 278 -8.71 -13.97 -6.20
CA GLN A 278 -8.76 -13.06 -5.05
C GLN A 278 -10.01 -13.34 -4.18
N VAL A 279 -11.11 -13.76 -4.81
CA VAL A 279 -12.35 -14.15 -4.13
C VAL A 279 -12.10 -15.36 -3.22
N ASP A 280 -11.44 -16.42 -3.70
CA ASP A 280 -11.11 -17.61 -2.90
C ASP A 280 -10.28 -17.26 -1.65
N ALA A 281 -9.27 -16.40 -1.81
CA ALA A 281 -8.42 -15.97 -0.72
C ALA A 281 -9.22 -15.16 0.32
N LEU A 282 -10.09 -14.25 -0.15
CA LEU A 282 -10.94 -13.46 0.74
C LEU A 282 -12.00 -14.31 1.45
N GLU A 283 -12.63 -15.27 0.78
CA GLU A 283 -13.60 -16.18 1.39
C GLU A 283 -12.95 -17.03 2.49
N SER A 284 -11.72 -17.51 2.27
CA SER A 284 -10.93 -18.20 3.30
C SER A 284 -10.66 -17.30 4.52
N VAL A 285 -10.29 -16.04 4.30
CA VAL A 285 -10.09 -15.06 5.39
C VAL A 285 -11.41 -14.78 6.11
N ALA A 286 -12.50 -14.56 5.37
CA ALA A 286 -13.83 -14.30 5.92
C ALA A 286 -14.33 -15.48 6.76
N ALA A 287 -14.07 -16.73 6.34
CA ALA A 287 -14.41 -17.92 7.12
C ALA A 287 -13.62 -17.98 8.44
N GLN A 288 -12.32 -17.66 8.41
CA GLN A 288 -11.48 -17.60 9.61
C GLN A 288 -11.93 -16.49 10.58
N VAL A 289 -12.26 -15.30 10.07
CA VAL A 289 -12.81 -14.19 10.87
C VAL A 289 -14.12 -14.62 11.55
N LYS A 290 -15.03 -15.23 10.79
CA LYS A 290 -16.31 -15.74 11.30
C LYS A 290 -16.12 -16.82 12.36
N ALA A 291 -15.09 -17.67 12.22
CA ALA A 291 -14.71 -18.68 13.20
C ALA A 291 -14.00 -18.10 14.45
N GLY A 292 -13.81 -16.78 14.53
CA GLY A 292 -13.22 -16.12 15.70
C GLY A 292 -11.69 -16.05 15.67
N SER A 293 -11.06 -16.05 14.49
CA SER A 293 -9.61 -15.84 14.38
C SER A 293 -9.19 -14.56 15.11
N LYS A 294 -8.15 -14.70 15.93
CA LYS A 294 -7.56 -13.62 16.73
C LYS A 294 -6.38 -12.95 16.04
N HIS A 295 -5.86 -13.53 14.96
CA HIS A 295 -4.62 -13.10 14.34
C HIS A 295 -4.81 -12.37 13.01
N LEU A 296 -6.03 -12.33 12.48
CA LEU A 296 -6.33 -11.56 11.27
C LEU A 296 -6.70 -10.12 11.63
N MET A 297 -6.02 -9.15 11.00
CA MET A 297 -6.32 -7.73 11.15
C MET A 297 -6.74 -7.01 9.88
N GLY A 298 -6.51 -7.62 8.72
CA GLY A 298 -6.91 -7.00 7.47
C GLY A 298 -6.68 -7.82 6.21
N VAL A 299 -7.10 -7.26 5.09
CA VAL A 299 -6.87 -7.78 3.75
C VAL A 299 -6.33 -6.72 2.80
N MET A 300 -5.66 -7.14 1.73
CA MET A 300 -5.30 -6.31 0.59
C MET A 300 -5.89 -6.90 -0.70
N ILE A 301 -6.53 -6.06 -1.51
CA ILE A 301 -7.27 -6.45 -2.73
C ILE A 301 -6.83 -5.55 -3.89
N GLU A 302 -6.54 -6.15 -5.05
CA GLU A 302 -6.30 -5.42 -6.30
C GLU A 302 -7.59 -5.40 -7.14
N SER A 303 -8.20 -4.23 -7.24
CA SER A 303 -9.50 -4.00 -7.85
C SER A 303 -9.55 -2.71 -8.66
N HIS A 304 -10.32 -2.69 -9.73
CA HIS A 304 -10.50 -1.49 -10.56
C HIS A 304 -11.97 -1.37 -11.00
N LEU A 305 -12.29 -0.28 -11.70
CA LEU A 305 -13.59 -0.11 -12.37
C LEU A 305 -13.89 -1.29 -13.33
N VAL A 306 -12.88 -1.75 -14.07
CA VAL A 306 -12.97 -2.84 -15.05
C VAL A 306 -11.97 -3.95 -14.70
N ALA A 307 -12.43 -5.20 -14.76
CA ALA A 307 -11.62 -6.38 -14.45
C ALA A 307 -10.48 -6.61 -15.46
N GLY A 308 -9.50 -7.43 -15.06
CA GLY A 308 -8.38 -7.83 -15.89
C GLY A 308 -7.26 -6.79 -15.95
N SER A 309 -6.41 -6.91 -16.97
CA SER A 309 -5.40 -5.92 -17.32
C SER A 309 -5.26 -5.81 -18.84
N GLN A 310 -4.66 -4.71 -19.27
CA GLN A 310 -4.38 -4.41 -20.68
C GLN A 310 -2.91 -4.03 -20.86
N LYS A 311 -2.43 -4.17 -22.10
CA LYS A 311 -1.09 -3.73 -22.49
C LYS A 311 -1.15 -2.28 -22.95
N ILE A 312 -0.11 -1.53 -22.62
CA ILE A 312 0.12 -0.18 -23.12
C ILE A 312 0.28 -0.25 -24.67
N CYS A 313 -0.66 0.33 -25.41
CA CYS A 313 -0.69 0.32 -26.89
C CYS A 313 -0.34 1.70 -27.46
N SER A 314 0.26 1.76 -28.66
CA SER A 314 0.82 3.00 -29.23
C SER A 314 -0.16 4.19 -29.25
N ASP A 315 -1.44 3.95 -29.49
CA ASP A 315 -2.50 4.95 -29.34
C ASP A 315 -3.14 4.86 -27.96
N ARG A 316 -2.70 5.73 -27.04
CA ARG A 316 -3.16 5.74 -25.63
C ARG A 316 -4.68 5.94 -25.49
N ARG A 317 -5.36 6.52 -26.48
CA ARG A 317 -6.82 6.70 -26.50
C ARG A 317 -7.59 5.38 -26.64
N GLN A 318 -6.90 4.30 -27.00
CA GLN A 318 -7.48 2.96 -27.09
C GLN A 318 -7.40 2.20 -25.76
N LEU A 319 -6.74 2.75 -24.74
CA LEU A 319 -6.76 2.16 -23.41
C LEU A 319 -8.19 2.16 -22.88
N VAL A 320 -8.63 1.00 -22.40
CA VAL A 320 -9.93 0.86 -21.75
C VAL A 320 -9.90 1.66 -20.46
N TYR A 321 -10.80 2.64 -20.36
CA TYR A 321 -10.93 3.48 -19.18
C TYR A 321 -11.18 2.62 -17.94
N GLY A 322 -10.41 2.87 -16.88
CA GLY A 322 -10.59 2.17 -15.61
C GLY A 322 -10.19 0.70 -15.64
N GLN A 323 -9.31 0.26 -16.55
CA GLN A 323 -8.69 -1.07 -16.55
C GLN A 323 -7.17 -0.98 -16.33
N SER A 324 -6.63 -1.84 -15.47
CA SER A 324 -5.21 -1.82 -15.08
C SER A 324 -4.24 -2.02 -16.26
N ILE A 325 -3.12 -1.30 -16.26
CA ILE A 325 -1.99 -1.51 -17.18
C ILE A 325 -0.83 -2.32 -16.54
N THR A 326 -1.01 -2.79 -15.32
CA THR A 326 -0.04 -3.58 -14.57
C THR A 326 -0.59 -4.97 -14.28
N ASP A 327 -0.79 -5.36 -13.01
CA ASP A 327 -1.38 -6.66 -12.69
C ASP A 327 -2.90 -6.60 -12.87
N ALA A 328 -3.50 -7.74 -13.21
CA ALA A 328 -4.94 -7.84 -13.41
C ALA A 328 -5.71 -7.64 -12.11
N CYS A 329 -6.80 -6.87 -12.18
CA CYS A 329 -7.64 -6.53 -11.03
C CYS A 329 -9.02 -7.20 -11.14
N VAL A 330 -9.72 -7.39 -10.02
CA VAL A 330 -11.18 -7.65 -10.06
C VAL A 330 -11.93 -6.37 -10.46
N ASP A 331 -13.15 -6.51 -10.99
CA ASP A 331 -14.02 -5.36 -11.27
C ASP A 331 -14.69 -4.82 -9.99
N PHE A 332 -15.39 -3.70 -10.13
CA PHE A 332 -16.00 -3.01 -9.02
C PHE A 332 -17.15 -3.81 -8.38
N ASP A 333 -17.95 -4.53 -9.18
CA ASP A 333 -19.07 -5.33 -8.66
C ASP A 333 -18.57 -6.53 -7.84
N THR A 334 -17.49 -7.17 -8.29
CA THR A 334 -16.78 -8.20 -7.50
C THR A 334 -16.20 -7.59 -6.23
N THR A 335 -15.66 -6.37 -6.31
CA THR A 335 -15.14 -5.63 -5.14
C THR A 335 -16.23 -5.41 -4.09
N VAL A 336 -17.41 -4.93 -4.50
CA VAL A 336 -18.57 -4.75 -3.61
C VAL A 336 -18.92 -6.07 -2.92
N THR A 337 -18.99 -7.15 -3.69
CA THR A 337 -19.31 -8.50 -3.17
C THR A 337 -18.27 -8.94 -2.14
N MET A 338 -16.98 -8.80 -2.44
CA MET A 338 -15.88 -9.16 -1.54
C MET A 338 -15.95 -8.36 -0.22
N LEU A 339 -16.14 -7.04 -0.28
CA LEU A 339 -16.20 -6.21 0.93
C LEU A 339 -17.42 -6.54 1.79
N LYS A 340 -18.59 -6.76 1.19
CA LYS A 340 -19.81 -7.14 1.92
C LYS A 340 -19.68 -8.51 2.58
N THR A 341 -19.07 -9.48 1.90
CA THR A 341 -18.77 -10.80 2.49
C THR A 341 -17.86 -10.68 3.71
N LEU A 342 -16.79 -9.87 3.64
CA LEU A 342 -15.90 -9.67 4.76
C LEU A 342 -16.59 -8.94 5.93
N ALA A 343 -17.38 -7.90 5.65
CA ALA A 343 -18.14 -7.16 6.65
C ALA A 343 -19.11 -8.08 7.42
N ALA A 344 -19.86 -8.94 6.72
CA ALA A 344 -20.78 -9.90 7.33
C ALA A 344 -20.07 -10.90 8.28
N SER A 345 -18.83 -11.29 7.96
CA SER A 345 -18.03 -12.14 8.84
C SER A 345 -17.58 -11.42 10.11
N VAL A 346 -17.22 -10.13 10.02
CA VAL A 346 -16.88 -9.31 11.19
C VAL A 346 -18.10 -9.12 12.09
N GLU A 347 -19.27 -8.83 11.51
CA GLU A 347 -20.52 -8.69 12.25
C GLU A 347 -20.91 -9.99 12.98
N SER A 348 -20.80 -11.13 12.28
CA SER A 348 -21.06 -12.45 12.87
C SER A 348 -20.16 -12.74 14.08
N ARG A 349 -18.87 -12.37 14.00
CA ARG A 349 -17.91 -12.52 15.10
C ARG A 349 -18.30 -11.67 16.31
N GLN A 350 -18.73 -10.43 16.09
CA GLN A 350 -19.16 -9.55 17.19
C GLN A 350 -20.38 -10.11 17.93
N TYR A 351 -21.36 -10.64 17.19
CA TYR A 351 -22.53 -11.27 17.80
C TYR A 351 -22.15 -12.46 18.67
N ALA A 352 -21.31 -13.36 18.16
CA ALA A 352 -20.82 -14.53 18.90
C ALA A 352 -19.98 -14.18 20.15
N SER A 353 -19.31 -13.02 20.17
CA SER A 353 -18.55 -12.55 21.33
C SER A 353 -19.39 -11.93 22.45
N ARG A 354 -20.65 -11.57 22.15
CA ARG A 354 -21.60 -10.94 23.08
C ARG A 354 -22.61 -11.93 23.67
N SER A 355 -22.83 -13.07 23.01
CA SER A 355 -23.62 -14.21 23.46
C SER A 355 -22.79 -15.17 24.30
#